data_AF-A0A238HAN1-F1
#
_entry.id   AF-A0A238HAN1-F1
#
_cell.length_a   1.000
_cell.length_b   1.000
_cell.length_c   1.000
_cell.angle_alpha   90.00
_cell.angle_beta   90.00
_cell.angle_gamma   90.00
#
_symmetry.space_group_name_H-M   'P 1'
#
loop_
_entity.id
_entity.type
_entity.pdbx_description
1 polymer ?
#
loop_
_entity_poly.entity_id
_entity_poly.type
_entity_poly.pdbx_seq_one_letter_code
_entity_poly.pdbx_strand_id
1 'polypeptide(L)'
;MSDAVERNPWSELRAFTNARIALGRAGNSLPTAPLLAFNLSHAQARDAVHQPLDADALRRELDAAGFATLAADSAAPDRQHYLRRPDLGRRLSDASRAALAQAAAASGGAARPDVVFVIGDGLSAFAAAKQALPLLNAVRPKLDGWRIGPVVVARQARVALGDEIGELLGARLVAMLIGERPGLSSPDSLGVYLTHAPKVGCHDAQRNCISNVRPEGLPYEAAAHKLHYLLTHARRLGLTGVGLKDDSDALPPAARAGQLTVE
;
A
#
# COMPACT_ATOMS: atom_id res chain seq x y z
N MET A 1 42.09 24.05 -20.66
CA MET A 1 40.87 23.49 -21.28
C MET A 1 39.72 23.80 -20.35
N SER A 2 38.66 24.46 -20.82
CA SER A 2 37.46 24.69 -19.99
C SER A 2 36.91 23.33 -19.58
N ASP A 3 36.58 23.15 -18.30
CA ASP A 3 35.85 21.97 -17.86
C ASP A 3 34.52 21.95 -18.65
N ALA A 4 34.27 20.86 -19.39
CA ALA A 4 33.10 20.77 -20.28
C ALA A 4 31.78 20.67 -19.49
N VAL A 5 31.89 20.41 -18.19
CA VAL A 5 30.78 20.31 -17.25
C VAL A 5 30.91 21.40 -16.20
N GLU A 6 29.92 22.29 -16.14
CA GLU A 6 29.78 23.23 -15.06
C GLU A 6 29.19 22.54 -13.83
N ARG A 7 29.94 22.53 -12.73
CA ARG A 7 29.51 21.96 -11.46
C ARG A 7 28.49 22.86 -10.79
N ASN A 8 27.57 22.27 -10.04
CA ASN A 8 26.59 23.03 -9.28
C ASN A 8 27.09 23.25 -7.83
N PRO A 9 27.15 24.50 -7.34
CA PRO A 9 27.66 24.80 -5.99
C PRO A 9 26.78 24.24 -4.87
N TRP A 10 25.54 23.83 -5.15
CA TRP A 10 24.61 23.28 -4.18
C TRP A 10 24.66 21.76 -4.07
N SER A 11 25.78 21.12 -4.44
CA SER A 11 25.92 19.66 -4.38
C SER A 11 25.63 19.08 -3.01
N GLU A 12 25.94 19.82 -1.94
CA GLU A 12 25.68 19.42 -0.55
C GLU A 12 24.17 19.28 -0.26
N LEU A 13 23.31 20.03 -0.94
CA LEU A 13 21.86 19.95 -0.74
C LEU A 13 21.27 18.59 -1.15
N ARG A 14 22.00 17.80 -1.95
CA ARG A 14 21.60 16.45 -2.35
C ARG A 14 21.48 15.49 -1.16
N ALA A 15 22.14 15.78 -0.03
CA ALA A 15 22.01 14.97 1.17
C ALA A 15 20.60 15.03 1.80
N PHE A 16 19.83 16.09 1.51
CA PHE A 16 18.51 16.32 2.11
C PHE A 16 17.35 15.87 1.22
N THR A 17 17.61 15.38 0.00
CA THR A 17 16.56 14.96 -0.91
C THR A 17 17.01 13.89 -1.91
N ASN A 18 16.13 12.95 -2.19
CA ASN A 18 16.31 11.98 -3.28
C ASN A 18 16.00 12.55 -4.66
N ALA A 19 15.53 13.81 -4.73
CA ALA A 19 15.35 14.51 -5.99
C ALA A 19 16.72 14.73 -6.67
N ARG A 20 16.74 14.61 -8.00
CA ARG A 20 17.98 14.74 -8.79
C ARG A 20 18.33 16.22 -9.01
N ILE A 21 18.72 16.89 -7.93
CA ILE A 21 19.12 18.31 -7.92
C ILE A 21 20.65 18.45 -8.02
N ALA A 22 21.11 19.68 -8.28
CA ALA A 22 22.53 20.04 -8.30
C ALA A 22 23.41 19.13 -9.19
N LEU A 23 22.87 18.71 -10.35
CA LEU A 23 23.54 17.78 -11.27
C LEU A 23 24.65 18.42 -12.12
N GLY A 24 24.78 19.75 -12.09
CA GLY A 24 25.59 20.51 -13.03
C GLY A 24 24.95 20.62 -14.41
N ARG A 25 25.69 21.17 -15.37
CA ARG A 25 25.24 21.36 -16.76
C ARG A 25 26.39 21.28 -17.76
N ALA A 26 26.09 20.81 -18.96
CA ALA A 26 26.97 20.91 -20.13
C ALA A 26 26.27 21.84 -21.15
N GLY A 27 26.68 23.11 -21.19
CA GLY A 27 25.94 24.16 -21.90
C GLY A 27 24.54 24.35 -21.31
N ASN A 28 23.51 24.09 -22.13
CA ASN A 28 22.09 24.13 -21.76
C ASN A 28 21.49 22.73 -21.48
N SER A 29 22.33 21.70 -21.41
CA SER A 29 21.91 20.29 -21.29
C SER A 29 22.42 19.62 -20.02
N LEU A 30 21.88 18.45 -19.71
CA LEU A 30 22.39 17.59 -18.64
C LEU A 30 23.80 17.07 -19.00
N PRO A 31 24.71 16.95 -18.01
CA PRO A 31 25.95 16.22 -18.22
C PRO A 31 25.66 14.74 -18.52
N THR A 32 26.60 14.08 -19.21
CA THR A 32 26.42 12.69 -19.69
C THR A 32 26.14 11.71 -18.55
N ALA A 33 26.83 11.81 -17.41
CA ALA A 33 26.65 10.87 -16.30
C ALA A 33 25.23 10.93 -15.69
N PRO A 34 24.67 12.09 -15.31
CA PRO A 34 23.26 12.21 -14.93
C PRO A 34 22.26 11.73 -15.97
N LEU A 35 22.54 11.94 -17.27
CA LEU A 35 21.70 11.44 -18.37
C LEU A 35 21.71 9.90 -18.43
N LEU A 36 22.88 9.28 -18.35
CA LEU A 36 23.00 7.81 -18.31
C LEU A 36 22.33 7.23 -17.07
N ALA A 37 22.50 7.85 -15.90
CA ALA A 37 21.84 7.45 -14.67
C ALA A 37 20.30 7.57 -14.77
N PHE A 38 19.79 8.57 -15.50
CA PHE A 38 18.37 8.68 -15.81
C PHE A 38 17.88 7.53 -16.69
N ASN A 39 18.58 7.25 -17.78
CA ASN A 39 18.20 6.19 -18.71
C ASN A 39 18.21 4.81 -18.03
N LEU A 40 19.20 4.54 -17.19
CA LEU A 40 19.27 3.30 -16.41
C LEU A 40 18.06 3.16 -15.47
N SER A 41 17.77 4.19 -14.66
CA SER A 41 16.62 4.14 -13.75
C SER A 41 15.29 4.03 -14.50
N HIS A 42 15.18 4.64 -15.68
CA HIS A 42 13.99 4.51 -16.52
C HIS A 42 13.81 3.09 -17.06
N ALA A 43 14.89 2.45 -17.52
CA ALA A 43 14.85 1.04 -17.93
C ALA A 43 14.43 0.13 -16.77
N GLN A 44 15.06 0.29 -15.59
CA GLN A 44 14.72 -0.47 -14.39
C GLN A 44 13.26 -0.26 -13.96
N ALA A 45 12.75 0.97 -14.01
CA ALA A 45 11.36 1.25 -13.67
C ALA A 45 10.39 0.56 -14.65
N ARG A 46 10.72 0.49 -15.94
CA ARG A 46 9.91 -0.24 -16.93
C ARG A 46 9.91 -1.74 -16.66
N ASP A 47 11.07 -2.32 -16.38
CA ASP A 47 11.18 -3.75 -16.08
C ASP A 47 10.40 -4.11 -14.81
N ALA A 48 10.48 -3.27 -13.78
CA ALA A 48 9.74 -3.44 -12.53
C ALA A 48 8.22 -3.47 -12.73
N VAL A 49 7.68 -2.73 -13.72
CA VAL A 49 6.24 -2.78 -14.06
C VAL A 49 5.85 -4.16 -14.61
N HIS A 50 6.76 -4.88 -15.25
CA HIS A 50 6.47 -6.18 -15.86
C HIS A 50 6.81 -7.39 -14.97
N GLN A 51 7.56 -7.17 -13.89
CA GLN A 51 7.93 -8.22 -12.96
C GLN A 51 6.67 -8.83 -12.28
N PRO A 52 6.46 -10.16 -12.38
CA PRO A 52 5.32 -10.81 -11.74
C PRO A 52 5.53 -10.96 -10.23
N LEU A 53 4.42 -11.06 -9.49
CA LEU A 53 4.45 -11.41 -8.07
C LEU A 53 4.59 -12.93 -7.91
N ASP A 54 5.63 -13.35 -7.20
CA ASP A 54 5.71 -14.71 -6.64
C ASP A 54 4.81 -14.80 -5.41
N ALA A 55 3.51 -14.95 -5.64
CA ALA A 55 2.53 -14.98 -4.56
C ALA A 55 2.71 -16.21 -3.65
N ASP A 56 3.27 -17.31 -4.16
CA ASP A 56 3.45 -18.52 -3.37
C ASP A 56 4.64 -18.37 -2.43
N ALA A 57 5.73 -17.71 -2.85
CA ALA A 57 6.79 -17.30 -1.93
C ALA A 57 6.27 -16.36 -0.84
N LEU A 58 5.53 -15.31 -1.22
CA LEU A 58 4.97 -14.37 -0.26
C LEU A 58 4.00 -15.04 0.74
N ARG A 59 3.17 -15.98 0.26
CA ARG A 59 2.29 -16.76 1.15
C ARG A 59 3.07 -17.61 2.14
N ARG A 60 4.13 -18.30 1.69
CA ARG A 60 5.01 -19.07 2.60
C ARG A 60 5.63 -18.18 3.68
N GLU A 61 6.07 -16.97 3.32
CA GLU A 61 6.61 -16.00 4.30
C GLU A 61 5.55 -15.55 5.31
N LEU A 62 4.33 -15.27 4.85
CA LEU A 62 3.20 -14.90 5.69
C LEU A 62 2.75 -16.05 6.62
N ASP A 63 2.65 -17.27 6.09
CA ASP A 63 2.31 -18.47 6.85
C ASP A 63 3.38 -18.73 7.94
N ALA A 64 4.66 -18.60 7.59
CA ALA A 64 5.78 -18.73 8.55
C ALA A 64 5.76 -17.64 9.63
N ALA A 65 5.23 -16.45 9.32
CA ALA A 65 5.02 -15.36 10.28
C ALA A 65 3.73 -15.53 11.11
N GLY A 66 2.94 -16.59 10.87
CA GLY A 66 1.74 -16.94 11.62
C GLY A 66 0.45 -16.30 11.08
N PHE A 67 0.43 -15.80 9.85
CA PHE A 67 -0.80 -15.35 9.18
C PHE A 67 -1.43 -16.50 8.41
N ALA A 68 -2.74 -16.73 8.59
CA ALA A 68 -3.47 -17.60 7.68
C ALA A 68 -3.59 -16.91 6.32
N THR A 69 -3.25 -17.61 5.23
CA THR A 69 -3.28 -17.03 3.88
C THR A 69 -4.31 -17.65 2.95
N LEU A 70 -4.85 -16.84 2.05
CA LEU A 70 -5.62 -17.28 0.88
C LEU A 70 -5.01 -16.68 -0.39
N ALA A 71 -5.18 -17.38 -1.51
CA ALA A 71 -4.77 -16.87 -2.82
C ALA A 71 -5.97 -16.30 -3.57
N ALA A 72 -5.73 -15.29 -4.39
CA ALA A 72 -6.71 -14.77 -5.33
C ALA A 72 -6.02 -14.30 -6.62
N ASP A 73 -6.77 -14.37 -7.72
CA ASP A 73 -6.42 -13.79 -9.01
C ASP A 73 -7.57 -12.88 -9.44
N SER A 74 -7.23 -11.70 -9.94
CA SER A 74 -8.21 -10.86 -10.63
C SER A 74 -8.71 -11.51 -11.93
N ALA A 75 -9.70 -10.89 -12.58
CA ALA A 75 -10.18 -11.30 -13.89
C ALA A 75 -9.19 -11.00 -15.03
N ALA A 76 -8.07 -10.32 -14.75
CA ALA A 76 -7.02 -10.09 -15.75
C ALA A 76 -6.14 -11.35 -15.88
N PRO A 77 -6.12 -12.01 -17.06
CA PRO A 77 -5.44 -13.30 -17.23
C PRO A 77 -3.92 -13.19 -17.23
N ASP A 78 -3.39 -12.00 -17.55
CA ASP A 78 -1.95 -11.75 -17.62
C ASP A 78 -1.61 -10.27 -17.36
N ARG A 79 -0.31 -9.97 -17.33
CA ARG A 79 0.23 -8.61 -17.11
C ARG A 79 -0.14 -7.63 -18.21
N GLN A 80 -0.19 -8.08 -19.46
CA GLN A 80 -0.50 -7.20 -20.59
C GLN A 80 -1.96 -6.75 -20.57
N HIS A 81 -2.88 -7.65 -20.20
CA HIS A 81 -4.29 -7.33 -19.99
C HIS A 81 -4.48 -6.42 -18.79
N TYR A 82 -3.87 -6.74 -17.64
CA TYR A 82 -3.95 -5.92 -16.43
C TYR A 82 -3.56 -4.45 -16.64
N LEU A 83 -2.51 -4.20 -17.44
CA LEU A 83 -2.05 -2.85 -17.75
C LEU A 83 -3.03 -2.07 -18.66
N ARG A 84 -3.76 -2.76 -19.54
CA ARG A 84 -4.66 -2.15 -20.55
C ARG A 84 -6.14 -2.14 -20.14
N ARG A 85 -6.53 -3.05 -19.23
CA ARG A 85 -7.92 -3.30 -18.81
C ARG A 85 -8.03 -3.16 -17.28
N PRO A 86 -8.03 -1.92 -16.77
CA PRO A 86 -8.11 -1.69 -15.33
C PRO A 86 -9.41 -2.25 -14.72
N ASP A 87 -10.47 -2.38 -15.50
CA ASP A 87 -11.73 -3.02 -15.09
C ASP A 87 -11.54 -4.49 -14.68
N LEU A 88 -10.72 -5.27 -15.40
CA LEU A 88 -10.45 -6.67 -15.08
C LEU A 88 -9.66 -6.83 -13.77
N GLY A 89 -8.70 -5.93 -13.51
CA GLY A 89 -7.94 -5.94 -12.26
C GLY A 89 -8.76 -5.54 -11.02
N ARG A 90 -9.98 -5.00 -11.20
CA ARG A 90 -10.90 -4.61 -10.12
C ARG A 90 -11.92 -5.71 -9.77
N ARG A 91 -11.90 -6.86 -10.46
CA ARG A 91 -12.85 -7.96 -10.29
C ARG A 91 -12.09 -9.26 -10.07
N LEU A 92 -12.63 -10.16 -9.25
CA LEU A 92 -12.05 -11.49 -9.10
C LEU A 92 -12.27 -12.32 -10.36
N SER A 93 -11.33 -13.20 -10.68
CA SER A 93 -11.60 -14.32 -11.58
C SER A 93 -12.70 -15.20 -11.01
N ASP A 94 -13.46 -15.88 -11.88
CA ASP A 94 -14.56 -16.75 -11.42
C ASP A 94 -14.05 -17.87 -10.52
N ALA A 95 -12.88 -18.44 -10.82
CA ALA A 95 -12.23 -19.44 -9.99
C ALA A 95 -11.89 -18.90 -8.59
N SER A 96 -11.29 -17.71 -8.50
CA SER A 96 -10.96 -17.10 -7.20
C SER A 96 -12.19 -16.69 -6.41
N ARG A 97 -13.23 -16.19 -7.10
CA ARG A 97 -14.54 -15.91 -6.47
C ARG A 97 -15.11 -17.17 -5.82
N ALA A 98 -15.14 -18.29 -6.56
CA ALA A 98 -15.65 -19.56 -6.05
C ALA A 98 -14.80 -20.08 -4.87
N ALA A 99 -13.48 -20.03 -4.98
CA ALA A 99 -12.57 -20.48 -3.91
C ALA A 99 -12.71 -19.66 -2.62
N LEU A 100 -12.80 -18.32 -2.73
CA LEU A 100 -13.00 -17.45 -1.57
C LEU A 100 -14.38 -17.64 -0.93
N ALA A 101 -15.43 -17.83 -1.73
CA ALA A 101 -16.76 -18.14 -1.22
C ALA A 101 -16.80 -19.49 -0.47
N GLN A 102 -16.10 -20.50 -0.99
CA GLN A 102 -15.95 -21.79 -0.33
C GLN A 102 -15.17 -21.67 1.00
N ALA A 103 -14.07 -20.90 1.02
CA ALA A 103 -13.31 -20.65 2.24
C ALA A 103 -14.16 -19.92 3.31
N ALA A 104 -14.94 -18.92 2.89
CA ALA A 104 -15.88 -18.22 3.77
C ALA A 104 -16.95 -19.18 4.34
N ALA A 105 -17.52 -20.06 3.52
CA ALA A 105 -18.51 -21.05 3.95
C ALA A 105 -17.91 -22.11 4.89
N ALA A 106 -16.70 -22.59 4.61
CA ALA A 106 -15.98 -23.56 5.43
C ALA A 106 -15.64 -23.01 6.83
N SER A 107 -15.64 -21.69 6.99
CA SER A 107 -15.45 -21.02 8.29
C SER A 107 -16.64 -21.25 9.24
N GLY A 108 -17.73 -21.90 8.81
CA GLY A 108 -18.70 -22.56 9.70
C GLY A 108 -19.46 -21.65 10.66
N GLY A 109 -19.71 -20.39 10.28
CA GLY A 109 -20.34 -19.41 11.17
C GLY A 109 -19.38 -18.78 12.18
N ALA A 110 -18.06 -18.93 11.98
CA ALA A 110 -17.06 -18.14 12.68
C ALA A 110 -17.42 -16.66 12.63
N ALA A 111 -17.18 -15.97 13.75
CA ALA A 111 -17.60 -14.60 13.88
C ALA A 111 -16.94 -13.71 12.82
N ARG A 112 -17.75 -12.82 12.23
CA ARG A 112 -17.36 -11.86 11.19
C ARG A 112 -15.99 -11.23 11.46
N PRO A 113 -15.01 -11.29 10.53
CA PRO A 113 -13.73 -10.61 10.67
C PRO A 113 -13.93 -9.10 10.83
N ASP A 114 -13.22 -8.49 11.77
CA ASP A 114 -13.21 -7.03 11.90
C ASP A 114 -12.39 -6.39 10.78
N VAL A 115 -11.29 -7.05 10.36
CA VAL A 115 -10.47 -6.60 9.24
C VAL A 115 -9.94 -7.79 8.44
N VAL A 116 -9.90 -7.65 7.12
CA VAL A 116 -9.13 -8.51 6.21
C VAL A 116 -8.05 -7.67 5.54
N PHE A 117 -6.83 -8.19 5.53
CA PHE A 117 -5.73 -7.60 4.77
C PHE A 117 -5.64 -8.27 3.41
N VAL A 118 -5.52 -7.47 2.35
CA VAL A 118 -5.31 -7.96 0.99
C VAL A 118 -3.97 -7.40 0.50
N ILE A 119 -3.08 -8.27 0.03
CA ILE A 119 -1.82 -7.86 -0.58
C ILE A 119 -1.91 -8.05 -2.08
N GLY A 120 -1.83 -6.96 -2.83
CA GLY A 120 -1.86 -6.97 -4.29
C GLY A 120 -0.53 -6.52 -4.89
N ASP A 121 -0.12 -7.19 -5.97
CA ASP A 121 1.03 -6.78 -6.78
C ASP A 121 0.93 -5.33 -7.29
N GLY A 122 -0.27 -4.90 -7.68
CA GLY A 122 -0.48 -3.55 -8.18
C GLY A 122 0.39 -3.24 -9.39
N LEU A 123 1.03 -2.07 -9.40
CA LEU A 123 1.98 -1.69 -10.46
C LEU A 123 3.43 -2.05 -10.11
N SER A 124 3.70 -2.47 -8.88
CA SER A 124 5.03 -2.92 -8.42
C SER A 124 4.90 -4.15 -7.53
N ALA A 125 5.06 -5.34 -8.13
CA ALA A 125 5.11 -6.59 -7.37
C ALA A 125 6.25 -6.59 -6.34
N PHE A 126 7.37 -5.94 -6.67
CA PHE A 126 8.50 -5.76 -5.77
C PHE A 126 8.13 -5.00 -4.50
N ALA A 127 7.36 -3.91 -4.62
CA ALA A 127 6.86 -3.17 -3.46
C ALA A 127 5.97 -4.05 -2.57
N ALA A 128 5.01 -4.77 -3.18
CA ALA A 128 4.11 -5.65 -2.45
C ALA A 128 4.87 -6.74 -1.67
N ALA A 129 5.78 -7.45 -2.34
CA ALA A 129 6.58 -8.51 -1.72
C ALA A 129 7.51 -7.98 -0.62
N LYS A 130 8.19 -6.85 -0.86
CA LYS A 130 9.18 -6.30 0.08
C LYS A 130 8.55 -5.67 1.32
N GLN A 131 7.45 -4.93 1.16
CA GLN A 131 6.96 -4.03 2.20
C GLN A 131 5.78 -4.60 3.01
N ALA A 132 5.00 -5.54 2.45
CA ALA A 132 3.73 -5.94 3.06
C ALA A 132 3.91 -6.68 4.40
N LEU A 133 4.77 -7.71 4.46
CA LEU A 133 4.99 -8.46 5.69
C LEU A 133 5.60 -7.58 6.81
N PRO A 134 6.63 -6.75 6.58
CA PRO A 134 7.12 -5.81 7.59
C PRO A 134 6.04 -4.88 8.14
N LEU A 135 5.19 -4.32 7.26
CA LEU A 135 4.06 -3.49 7.71
C LEU A 135 3.06 -4.29 8.55
N LEU A 136 2.67 -5.49 8.11
CA LEU A 136 1.74 -6.33 8.86
C LEU A 136 2.29 -6.72 10.24
N ASN A 137 3.58 -6.99 10.35
CA ASN A 137 4.24 -7.27 11.62
C ASN A 137 4.24 -6.06 12.56
N ALA A 138 4.34 -4.83 12.04
CA ALA A 138 4.24 -3.61 12.84
C ALA A 138 2.78 -3.29 13.27
N VAL A 139 1.79 -3.65 12.44
CA VAL A 139 0.36 -3.41 12.70
C VAL A 139 -0.21 -4.43 13.68
N ARG A 140 0.11 -5.73 13.53
CA ARG A 140 -0.50 -6.84 14.27
C ARG A 140 -0.51 -6.63 15.81
N PRO A 141 0.59 -6.20 16.47
CA PRO A 141 0.59 -5.97 17.92
C PRO A 141 -0.35 -4.85 18.39
N LYS A 142 -0.70 -3.91 17.50
CA LYS A 142 -1.62 -2.80 17.81
C LYS A 142 -3.09 -3.21 17.70
N LEU A 143 -3.38 -4.40 17.17
CA LEU A 143 -4.73 -4.90 16.93
C LEU A 143 -5.20 -5.90 18.01
N ASP A 144 -4.83 -5.66 19.26
CA ASP A 144 -5.35 -6.46 20.38
C ASP A 144 -6.89 -6.35 20.46
N GLY A 145 -7.55 -7.50 20.67
CA GLY A 145 -9.01 -7.62 20.65
C GLY A 145 -9.66 -7.47 19.27
N TRP A 146 -8.90 -7.48 18.16
CA TRP A 146 -9.46 -7.53 16.80
C TRP A 146 -9.52 -8.95 16.27
N ARG A 147 -10.60 -9.28 15.56
CA ARG A 147 -10.65 -10.49 14.73
C ARG A 147 -10.07 -10.20 13.35
N ILE A 148 -8.79 -10.53 13.18
CA ILE A 148 -8.10 -10.44 11.89
C ILE A 148 -8.47 -11.68 11.07
N GLY A 149 -9.04 -11.48 9.88
CA GLY A 149 -9.31 -12.55 8.93
C GLY A 149 -8.04 -13.02 8.20
N PRO A 150 -8.16 -13.99 7.27
CA PRO A 150 -7.00 -14.42 6.49
C PRO A 150 -6.42 -13.26 5.67
N VAL A 151 -5.10 -13.28 5.47
CA VAL A 151 -4.42 -12.39 4.54
C VAL A 151 -4.59 -12.94 3.13
N VAL A 152 -5.23 -12.17 2.24
CA VAL A 152 -5.44 -12.60 0.85
C VAL A 152 -4.32 -12.05 -0.01
N VAL A 153 -3.55 -12.92 -0.65
CA VAL A 153 -2.52 -12.53 -1.62
C VAL A 153 -3.10 -12.60 -3.02
N ALA A 154 -3.25 -11.44 -3.65
CA ALA A 154 -3.94 -11.26 -4.91
C ALA A 154 -2.98 -10.90 -6.06
N ARG A 155 -3.05 -11.63 -7.17
CA ARG A 155 -2.32 -11.30 -8.40
C ARG A 155 -3.15 -10.40 -9.31
N GLN A 156 -2.47 -9.54 -10.05
CA GLN A 156 -3.06 -8.64 -11.05
C GLN A 156 -4.12 -7.71 -10.44
N ALA A 157 -3.90 -7.28 -9.20
CA ALA A 157 -4.91 -6.63 -8.39
C ALA A 157 -4.89 -5.10 -8.53
N ARG A 158 -6.09 -4.51 -8.58
CA ARG A 158 -6.33 -3.07 -8.37
C ARG A 158 -6.94 -2.87 -6.98
N VAL A 159 -6.92 -1.63 -6.50
CA VAL A 159 -7.47 -1.25 -5.19
C VAL A 159 -8.87 -1.82 -4.94
N ALA A 160 -9.79 -1.66 -5.90
CA ALA A 160 -11.19 -2.08 -5.75
C ALA A 160 -11.40 -3.61 -5.71
N LEU A 161 -10.39 -4.42 -6.07
CA LEU A 161 -10.46 -5.88 -5.89
C LEU A 161 -10.62 -6.24 -4.42
N GLY A 162 -9.98 -5.45 -3.53
CA GLY A 162 -10.09 -5.63 -2.09
C GLY A 162 -11.53 -5.53 -1.58
N ASP A 163 -12.38 -4.70 -2.21
CA ASP A 163 -13.76 -4.55 -1.75
C ASP A 163 -14.58 -5.81 -2.00
N GLU A 164 -14.38 -6.44 -3.16
CA GLU A 164 -15.07 -7.67 -3.53
C GLU A 164 -14.59 -8.87 -2.67
N ILE A 165 -13.29 -8.92 -2.37
CA ILE A 165 -12.72 -9.90 -1.43
C ILE A 165 -13.33 -9.71 -0.04
N GLY A 166 -13.39 -8.46 0.45
CA GLY A 166 -13.98 -8.12 1.74
C GLY A 166 -15.46 -8.48 1.84
N GLU A 167 -16.21 -8.23 0.78
CA GLU A 167 -17.62 -8.59 0.67
C GLU A 167 -17.83 -10.11 0.79
N LEU A 168 -17.06 -10.91 0.01
CA LEU A 168 -17.15 -12.37 0.03
C LEU A 168 -16.76 -12.98 1.37
N LEU A 169 -15.71 -12.45 2.01
CA LEU A 169 -15.26 -12.89 3.33
C LEU A 169 -16.09 -12.30 4.47
N GLY A 170 -17.08 -11.46 4.15
CA GLY A 170 -17.93 -10.77 5.12
C GLY A 170 -17.15 -9.84 6.04
N ALA A 171 -15.99 -9.32 5.67
CA ALA A 171 -15.19 -8.46 6.55
C ALA A 171 -15.92 -7.15 6.89
N ARG A 172 -15.69 -6.59 8.10
CA ARG A 172 -16.16 -5.22 8.42
C ARG A 172 -15.32 -4.16 7.71
N LEU A 173 -14.01 -4.37 7.67
CA LEU A 173 -13.04 -3.50 7.02
C LEU A 173 -12.14 -4.34 6.09
N VAL A 174 -11.71 -3.73 4.99
CA VAL A 174 -10.58 -4.25 4.19
C VAL A 174 -9.48 -3.22 4.12
N ALA A 175 -8.24 -3.66 4.38
CA ALA A 175 -7.04 -2.89 4.11
C ALA A 175 -6.28 -3.53 2.94
N MET A 176 -6.31 -2.86 1.79
CA MET A 176 -5.62 -3.27 0.57
C MET A 176 -4.21 -2.68 0.56
N LEU A 177 -3.20 -3.53 0.80
CA LEU A 177 -1.77 -3.25 0.67
C LEU A 177 -1.37 -3.52 -0.79
N ILE A 178 -1.06 -2.49 -1.56
CA ILE A 178 -0.85 -2.61 -3.01
C ILE A 178 0.42 -1.90 -3.47
N GLY A 179 1.19 -2.57 -4.33
CA GLY A 179 2.37 -1.97 -4.94
C GLY A 179 2.01 -0.76 -5.80
N GLU A 180 2.58 0.40 -5.48
CA GLU A 180 2.34 1.64 -6.22
C GLU A 180 3.05 1.62 -7.58
N ARG A 181 2.81 2.65 -8.39
CA ARG A 181 3.56 2.85 -9.64
C ARG A 181 5.05 3.05 -9.29
N PRO A 182 5.98 2.25 -9.85
CA PRO A 182 7.39 2.40 -9.56
C PRO A 182 7.89 3.76 -10.04
N GLY A 183 8.45 4.54 -9.11
CA GLY A 183 9.13 5.80 -9.42
C GLY A 183 10.58 5.57 -9.86
N LEU A 184 11.19 6.56 -10.53
CA LEU A 184 12.60 6.49 -10.96
C LEU A 184 13.60 6.34 -9.80
N SER A 185 13.20 6.70 -8.59
CA SER A 185 14.05 6.64 -7.39
C SER A 185 13.41 5.83 -6.25
N SER A 186 12.23 5.25 -6.46
CA SER A 186 11.43 4.57 -5.43
C SER A 186 10.54 3.50 -6.05
N PRO A 187 11.13 2.38 -6.52
CA PRO A 187 10.38 1.31 -7.18
C PRO A 187 9.56 0.45 -6.20
N ASP A 188 9.81 0.58 -4.90
CA ASP A 188 9.33 -0.31 -3.83
C ASP A 188 8.33 0.37 -2.88
N SER A 189 7.63 1.39 -3.34
CA SER A 189 6.62 2.12 -2.58
C SER A 189 5.32 1.32 -2.48
N LEU A 190 4.84 1.08 -1.25
CA LEU A 190 3.56 0.41 -0.98
C LEU A 190 2.50 1.44 -0.55
N GLY A 191 1.29 1.29 -1.10
CA GLY A 191 0.11 2.04 -0.69
C GLY A 191 -0.85 1.15 0.11
N VAL A 192 -1.60 1.74 1.04
CA VAL A 192 -2.64 1.08 1.82
C VAL A 192 -3.97 1.81 1.62
N TYR A 193 -4.99 1.08 1.17
CA TYR A 193 -6.34 1.62 1.01
C TYR A 193 -7.31 0.93 1.96
N LEU A 194 -7.96 1.72 2.82
CA LEU A 194 -8.89 1.21 3.83
C LEU A 194 -10.34 1.50 3.42
N THR A 195 -11.16 0.45 3.35
CA THR A 195 -12.60 0.52 3.07
C THR A 195 -13.41 -0.09 4.22
N HIS A 196 -14.37 0.66 4.77
CA HIS A 196 -15.42 0.13 5.65
C HIS A 196 -16.61 -0.39 4.85
N ALA A 197 -17.22 -1.48 5.34
CA ALA A 197 -18.32 -2.18 4.68
C ALA A 197 -18.02 -2.41 3.17
N PRO A 198 -16.88 -3.05 2.87
CA PRO A 198 -16.43 -3.25 1.50
C PRO A 198 -17.49 -3.98 0.68
N LYS A 199 -17.78 -3.44 -0.51
CA LYS A 199 -18.67 -4.03 -1.50
C LYS A 199 -18.28 -3.62 -2.90
N VAL A 200 -18.62 -4.45 -3.87
CA VAL A 200 -18.48 -4.09 -5.28
C VAL A 200 -19.19 -2.77 -5.56
N GLY A 201 -18.48 -1.85 -6.22
CA GLY A 201 -19.01 -0.54 -6.59
C GLY A 201 -18.62 0.60 -5.66
N CYS A 202 -17.89 0.34 -4.55
CA CYS A 202 -17.30 1.40 -3.73
C CYS A 202 -16.51 2.42 -4.58
N HIS A 203 -16.68 3.70 -4.27
CA HIS A 203 -16.02 4.83 -4.93
C HIS A 203 -14.72 5.20 -4.21
N ASP A 204 -13.77 5.83 -4.91
CA ASP A 204 -12.46 6.18 -4.33
C ASP A 204 -12.56 7.13 -3.13
N ALA A 205 -13.54 8.03 -3.13
CA ALA A 205 -13.79 8.94 -2.00
C ALA A 205 -14.21 8.22 -0.70
N GLN A 206 -14.57 6.93 -0.77
CA GLN A 206 -14.92 6.11 0.40
C GLN A 206 -13.70 5.40 1.00
N ARG A 207 -12.50 5.58 0.43
CA ARG A 207 -11.28 4.91 0.87
C ARG A 207 -10.33 5.90 1.53
N ASN A 208 -9.84 5.57 2.72
CA ASN A 208 -8.65 6.25 3.24
C ASN A 208 -7.41 5.71 2.54
N CYS A 209 -6.40 6.55 2.34
CA CYS A 209 -5.15 6.19 1.67
C CYS A 209 -3.96 6.53 2.58
N ILE A 210 -3.08 5.56 2.79
CA ILE A 210 -1.72 5.77 3.32
C ILE A 210 -0.77 5.41 2.18
N SER A 211 -0.01 6.38 1.68
CA SER A 211 0.94 6.17 0.58
C SER A 211 2.38 6.12 1.07
N ASN A 212 3.28 5.74 0.17
CA ASN A 212 4.72 5.84 0.39
C ASN A 212 5.25 5.00 1.56
N VAL A 213 4.61 3.88 1.88
CA VAL A 213 5.09 2.98 2.93
C VAL A 213 6.37 2.28 2.46
N ARG A 214 7.49 2.67 3.07
CA ARG A 214 8.85 2.13 2.89
C ARG A 214 9.81 2.81 3.87
N PRO A 215 10.98 2.23 4.19
CA PRO A 215 11.92 2.80 5.16
C PRO A 215 12.34 4.25 4.86
N GLU A 216 12.55 4.60 3.59
CA GLU A 216 13.00 5.93 3.16
C GLU A 216 11.82 6.82 2.70
N GLY A 217 10.59 6.42 3.04
CA GLY A 217 9.34 7.17 2.86
C GLY A 217 8.62 7.29 4.19
N LEU A 218 7.41 6.72 4.31
CA LEU A 218 6.72 6.52 5.56
C LEU A 218 7.15 5.18 6.19
N PRO A 219 7.94 5.18 7.28
CA PRO A 219 8.45 3.96 7.89
C PRO A 219 7.33 3.10 8.49
N TYR A 220 7.58 1.80 8.64
CA TYR A 220 6.55 0.82 9.02
C TYR A 220 5.82 1.16 10.33
N GLU A 221 6.54 1.60 11.36
CA GLU A 221 5.91 1.96 12.65
C GLU A 221 4.97 3.15 12.54
N ALA A 222 5.36 4.17 11.76
CA ALA A 222 4.51 5.34 11.51
C ALA A 222 3.30 4.96 10.66
N ALA A 223 3.49 4.16 9.60
CA ALA A 223 2.40 3.62 8.79
C ALA A 223 1.45 2.73 9.61
N ALA A 224 1.99 1.92 10.52
CA ALA A 224 1.21 1.05 11.40
C ALA A 224 0.39 1.85 12.42
N HIS A 225 0.97 2.92 12.98
CA HIS A 225 0.25 3.86 13.85
C HIS A 225 -0.93 4.50 13.12
N LYS A 226 -0.69 5.04 11.91
CA LYS A 226 -1.73 5.63 11.06
C LYS A 226 -2.83 4.63 10.70
N LEU A 227 -2.44 3.43 10.28
CA LEU A 227 -3.39 2.39 9.92
C LEU A 227 -4.24 1.94 11.12
N HIS A 228 -3.61 1.78 12.29
CA HIS A 228 -4.32 1.45 13.52
C HIS A 228 -5.32 2.54 13.93
N TYR A 229 -4.92 3.81 13.86
CA TYR A 229 -5.82 4.95 14.09
C TYR A 229 -7.03 4.89 13.16
N LEU A 230 -6.79 4.79 11.85
CA LEU A 230 -7.86 4.74 10.85
C LEU A 230 -8.78 3.53 11.04
N LEU A 231 -8.22 2.35 11.30
CA LEU A 231 -9.00 1.15 11.60
C LEU A 231 -9.92 1.37 12.82
N THR A 232 -9.36 1.85 13.93
CA THR A 232 -10.09 2.06 15.18
C THR A 232 -11.23 3.06 15.02
N HIS A 233 -10.96 4.17 14.35
CA HIS A 233 -11.97 5.19 14.11
C HIS A 233 -13.01 4.74 13.07
N ALA A 234 -12.61 4.03 12.02
CA ALA A 234 -13.54 3.46 11.06
C ALA A 234 -14.48 2.42 11.69
N ARG A 235 -13.95 1.56 12.58
CA ARG A 235 -14.76 0.60 13.35
C ARG A 235 -15.75 1.30 14.27
N ARG A 236 -15.35 2.41 14.90
CA ARG A 236 -16.21 3.20 15.81
C ARG A 236 -17.29 3.98 15.07
N LEU A 237 -16.93 4.62 13.96
CA LEU A 237 -17.80 5.55 13.23
C LEU A 237 -18.61 4.88 12.11
N GLY A 238 -18.21 3.67 11.69
CA GLY A 238 -18.87 2.95 10.61
C GLY A 238 -18.65 3.57 9.23
N LEU A 239 -17.52 4.25 9.01
CA LEU A 239 -17.20 4.94 7.76
C LEU A 239 -15.69 5.05 7.52
N THR A 240 -15.31 5.24 6.25
CA THR A 240 -13.94 5.51 5.77
C THR A 240 -13.99 6.59 4.68
N GLY A 241 -12.82 6.98 4.17
CA GLY A 241 -12.68 7.92 3.08
C GLY A 241 -12.75 9.37 3.55
N VAL A 242 -13.33 10.25 2.74
CA VAL A 242 -13.41 11.69 3.02
C VAL A 242 -14.14 12.03 4.32
N GLY A 243 -14.98 11.12 4.82
CA GLY A 243 -15.68 11.27 6.10
C GLY A 243 -14.82 10.94 7.32
N LEU A 244 -13.64 10.33 7.15
CA LEU A 244 -12.69 10.00 8.22
C LEU A 244 -11.34 10.68 7.96
N LYS A 245 -11.04 11.74 8.70
CA LYS A 245 -9.74 12.40 8.63
C LYS A 245 -8.66 11.62 9.38
N ASP A 246 -7.45 11.67 8.86
CA ASP A 246 -6.27 11.19 9.57
C ASP A 246 -5.75 12.30 10.50
N ASP A 247 -6.14 12.23 11.78
CA ASP A 247 -5.65 13.11 12.84
C ASP A 247 -4.67 12.35 13.77
N SER A 248 -4.05 11.27 13.29
CA SER A 248 -3.13 10.43 14.09
C SER A 248 -1.88 11.15 14.60
N ASP A 249 -1.52 12.27 13.96
CA ASP A 249 -0.40 13.14 14.35
C ASP A 249 -0.85 14.33 15.23
N ALA A 250 -2.16 14.49 15.47
CA ALA A 250 -2.67 15.58 16.28
C ALA A 250 -2.33 15.34 17.76
N LEU A 251 -1.69 16.33 18.40
CA LEU A 251 -1.53 16.35 19.85
C LEU A 251 -2.91 16.30 20.53
N PRO A 252 -3.09 15.52 21.61
CA PRO A 252 -4.35 15.56 22.35
C PRO A 252 -4.64 17.00 22.80
N PRO A 253 -5.90 17.46 22.73
CA PRO A 253 -6.24 18.81 23.16
C PRO A 253 -5.78 19.00 24.60
N ALA A 254 -4.98 20.06 24.83
CA ALA A 254 -4.51 20.41 26.16
C ALA A 254 -5.71 20.44 27.10
N ALA A 255 -5.65 19.66 28.19
CA ALA A 255 -6.64 19.73 29.25
C ALA A 255 -6.78 21.20 29.64
N ARG A 256 -8.00 21.75 29.58
CA ARG A 256 -8.28 23.13 29.96
C ARG A 256 -7.67 23.36 31.35
N ALA A 257 -6.55 24.09 31.40
CA ALA A 257 -5.98 24.54 32.65
C ALA A 257 -7.07 25.33 33.37
N GLY A 258 -7.40 24.89 34.58
CA GLY A 258 -8.42 25.51 35.41
C GLY A 258 -8.20 27.02 35.50
N GLN A 259 -9.30 27.76 35.46
CA GLN A 259 -9.30 29.19 35.71
C GLN A 259 -8.52 29.47 36.99
N LEU A 260 -7.39 30.17 36.87
CA LEU A 260 -6.74 30.82 37.99
C LEU A 260 -7.70 31.93 38.45
N THR A 261 -8.47 31.66 39.50
CA THR A 261 -9.08 32.69 40.33
C THR A 261 -7.94 33.42 41.03
N VAL A 262 -7.75 34.68 40.64
CA VAL A 262 -6.93 35.63 41.37
C VAL A 262 -7.82 36.23 42.45
N GLU A 263 -7.56 35.88 43.70
CA GLU A 263 -7.90 36.72 44.86
C GLU A 263 -6.79 37.76 45.07
#